data_AF-A0A1E5BGQ0-F1
#
_entry.id   AF-A0A1E5BGQ0-F1
#
_cell.length_a   1.000
_cell.length_b   1.000
_cell.length_c   1.000
_cell.angle_alpha   90.00
_cell.angle_beta   90.00
_cell.angle_gamma   90.00
#
_symmetry.space_group_name_H-M   'P 1'
#
loop_
_entity.id
_entity.type
_entity.pdbx_description
1 polymer ?
#
loop_
_entity_poly.entity_id
_entity_poly.type
_entity_poly.pdbx_seq_one_letter_code
_entity_poly.pdbx_strand_id
1 'polypeptide(L)'
;MNLEVLEFLLDNENYIEEMAKGVGVDSNASVGIVKLLKANAGDLSILKGKQTFHYEKVIKPLLEGVQCEGPIGMIEDDEGNWDTSCVNGGIVDDESLYQSYLEEDFKCQICRYDAENMR
;
A
#
# COMPACT_ATOMS: atom_id res chain seq x y z
N MET A 1 -6.29 -0.16 -10.82
CA MET A 1 -5.04 0.48 -10.38
C MET A 1 -5.41 1.87 -9.89
N ASN A 2 -5.02 2.19 -8.65
CA ASN A 2 -5.31 3.48 -8.05
C ASN A 2 -4.38 4.58 -8.60
N LEU A 3 -4.94 5.48 -9.42
CA LEU A 3 -4.18 6.58 -10.03
C LEU A 3 -3.86 7.72 -9.07
N GLU A 4 -4.57 7.82 -7.95
CA GLU A 4 -4.33 8.81 -6.89
C GLU A 4 -3.11 8.39 -6.09
N VAL A 5 -2.99 7.11 -5.76
CA VAL A 5 -1.78 6.56 -5.12
C VAL A 5 -0.56 6.71 -6.03
N LEU A 6 -0.69 6.48 -7.35
CA LEU A 6 0.43 6.75 -8.27
C LEU A 6 0.90 8.21 -8.20
N GLU A 7 -0.02 9.17 -8.13
CA GLU A 7 0.34 10.58 -8.01
C GLU A 7 1.04 10.86 -6.67
N PHE A 8 0.47 10.34 -5.58
CA PHE A 8 1.04 10.47 -4.25
C PHE A 8 2.48 9.93 -4.19
N LEU A 9 2.75 8.78 -4.81
CA LEU A 9 4.07 8.18 -4.86
C LEU A 9 5.07 9.00 -5.70
N LEU A 10 4.61 9.83 -6.64
CA LEU A 10 5.47 10.78 -7.36
C LEU A 10 5.80 12.02 -6.53
N ASP A 11 4.87 12.46 -5.69
CA ASP A 11 5.11 13.55 -4.74
C ASP A 11 5.96 13.10 -3.54
N ASN A 12 5.96 11.79 -3.25
CA ASN A 12 6.63 11.15 -2.12
C ASN A 12 7.51 9.98 -2.61
N GLU A 13 8.51 10.28 -3.45
CA GLU A 13 9.35 9.27 -4.11
C GLU A 13 10.13 8.36 -3.12
N ASN A 14 10.24 8.74 -1.84
CA ASN A 14 10.91 7.95 -0.79
C ASN A 14 10.32 6.53 -0.64
N TYR A 15 9.01 6.35 -0.80
CA TYR A 15 8.39 5.02 -0.77
C TYR A 15 8.92 4.12 -1.90
N ILE A 16 9.10 4.70 -3.09
CA ILE A 16 9.65 3.99 -4.25
C ILE A 16 11.15 3.72 -4.02
N GLU A 17 11.89 4.68 -3.49
CA GLU A 17 13.32 4.55 -3.20
C GLU A 17 13.62 3.45 -2.19
N GLU A 18 12.88 3.40 -1.08
CA GLU A 18 13.04 2.37 -0.06
C GLU A 18 12.75 0.97 -0.60
N MET A 19 11.65 0.83 -1.34
CA MET A 19 11.29 -0.44 -1.97
C MET A 19 12.33 -0.86 -3.03
N ALA A 20 12.79 0.07 -3.88
CA ALA A 20 13.80 -0.20 -4.89
C ALA A 20 15.14 -0.61 -4.27
N LYS A 21 15.54 0.05 -3.17
CA LYS A 21 16.73 -0.30 -2.38
C LYS A 21 16.61 -1.70 -1.79
N GLY A 22 15.45 -2.07 -1.24
CA GLY A 22 15.18 -3.40 -0.70
C GLY A 22 15.35 -4.53 -1.73
N VAL A 23 15.04 -4.24 -3.00
CA VAL A 23 15.16 -5.21 -4.11
C VAL A 23 16.46 -5.04 -4.92
N GLY A 24 17.30 -4.07 -4.58
CA GLY A 24 18.60 -3.84 -5.21
C GLY A 24 18.52 -3.31 -6.64
N VAL A 25 17.53 -2.46 -6.95
CA VAL A 25 17.36 -1.84 -8.28
C VAL A 25 17.45 -0.32 -8.22
N ASP A 26 17.65 0.33 -9.37
CA ASP A 26 17.67 1.78 -9.50
C ASP A 26 16.27 2.37 -9.26
N SER A 27 16.15 3.24 -8.24
CA SER A 27 14.90 3.90 -7.90
C SER A 27 14.43 4.87 -8.98
N ASN A 28 15.34 5.56 -9.68
CA ASN A 28 14.97 6.50 -10.75
C ASN A 28 14.25 5.80 -11.91
N ALA A 29 14.67 4.57 -12.22
CA ALA A 29 14.00 3.76 -13.22
C ALA A 29 12.57 3.40 -12.78
N SER A 30 12.38 3.05 -11.50
CA SER A 30 11.05 2.78 -10.91
C SER A 30 10.16 4.03 -10.89
N VAL A 31 10.69 5.19 -10.50
CA VAL A 31 9.99 6.49 -10.59
C VAL A 31 9.55 6.76 -12.04
N GLY A 32 10.43 6.49 -13.01
CA GLY A 32 10.09 6.59 -14.42
C GLY A 32 8.93 5.69 -14.84
N ILE A 33 8.80 4.50 -14.25
CA ILE A 33 7.65 3.61 -14.47
C ILE A 33 6.36 4.20 -13.91
N VAL A 34 6.40 4.78 -12.71
CA VAL A 34 5.22 5.45 -12.12
C VAL A 34 4.75 6.62 -13.00
N LYS A 35 5.68 7.47 -13.44
CA LYS A 35 5.39 8.58 -14.37
C LYS A 35 4.75 8.08 -15.67
N LEU A 36 5.31 7.01 -16.23
CA LEU A 36 4.82 6.40 -17.46
C LEU A 36 3.42 5.80 -17.29
N LEU A 37 3.16 5.07 -16.21
CA LEU A 37 1.85 4.51 -15.89
C LEU A 37 0.80 5.60 -15.69
N LYS A 38 1.13 6.65 -14.91
CA LYS A 38 0.22 7.78 -14.69
C LYS A 38 -0.18 8.46 -16.00
N ALA A 39 0.79 8.72 -16.87
CA ALA A 39 0.55 9.32 -18.19
C ALA A 39 -0.32 8.45 -19.11
N ASN A 40 -0.39 7.14 -18.88
CA ASN A 40 -1.17 6.17 -19.66
C ASN A 40 -2.33 5.57 -18.85
N ALA A 41 -2.87 6.31 -17.87
CA ALA A 41 -4.03 5.91 -17.07
C ALA A 41 -3.90 4.52 -16.41
N GLY A 42 -2.68 4.12 -16.04
CA GLY A 42 -2.40 2.85 -15.38
C GLY A 42 -2.39 1.63 -16.32
N ASP A 43 -2.39 1.83 -17.64
CA ASP A 43 -2.31 0.73 -18.61
C ASP A 43 -0.98 -0.03 -18.46
N LEU A 44 -1.03 -1.29 -18.04
CA LEU A 44 0.16 -2.13 -17.87
C LEU A 44 0.70 -2.66 -19.20
N SER A 45 -0.10 -2.68 -20.27
CA SER A 45 0.28 -3.25 -21.56
C SER A 45 1.40 -2.47 -22.27
N ILE A 46 1.60 -1.22 -21.86
CA ILE A 46 2.68 -0.34 -22.34
C ILE A 46 4.05 -0.68 -21.75
N LEU A 47 4.11 -1.44 -20.65
CA LEU A 47 5.37 -1.84 -20.00
C LEU A 47 6.03 -3.00 -20.75
N LYS A 48 7.35 -2.92 -20.92
CA LYS A 48 8.13 -3.94 -21.63
C LYS A 48 9.43 -4.32 -20.89
N GLY A 49 9.76 -5.61 -20.94
CA GLY A 49 11.05 -6.13 -20.49
C GLY A 49 11.36 -5.75 -19.06
N LYS A 50 12.46 -5.01 -18.83
CA LYS A 50 12.87 -4.58 -17.49
C LYS A 50 11.86 -3.65 -16.82
N GLN A 51 11.05 -2.90 -17.58
CA GLN A 51 10.02 -2.02 -17.01
C GLN A 51 8.98 -2.82 -16.21
N THR A 52 8.58 -3.99 -16.73
CA THR A 52 7.68 -4.92 -16.05
C THR A 52 8.28 -5.39 -14.73
N PHE A 53 9.58 -5.67 -14.69
CA PHE A 53 10.27 -6.06 -13.46
C PHE A 53 10.24 -4.96 -12.40
N HIS A 54 10.53 -3.71 -12.78
CA HIS A 54 10.43 -2.56 -11.87
C HIS A 54 9.00 -2.38 -11.35
N TYR A 55 8.00 -2.52 -12.21
CA TYR A 55 6.60 -2.51 -11.78
C TYR A 55 6.33 -3.63 -10.78
N GLU A 56 6.58 -4.90 -11.12
CA GLU A 56 6.23 -6.05 -10.29
C GLU A 56 6.92 -6.06 -8.93
N LYS A 57 8.17 -5.61 -8.86
CA LYS A 57 8.99 -5.72 -7.66
C LYS A 57 9.02 -4.46 -6.80
N VAL A 58 8.73 -3.30 -7.37
CA VAL A 58 8.82 -2.02 -6.65
C VAL A 58 7.47 -1.34 -6.56
N ILE A 59 6.78 -1.19 -7.69
CA ILE A 59 5.56 -0.36 -7.73
C ILE A 59 4.32 -1.16 -7.28
N LYS A 60 4.18 -2.39 -7.76
CA LYS A 60 3.04 -3.26 -7.43
C LYS A 60 2.88 -3.47 -5.93
N PRO A 61 3.93 -3.75 -5.13
CA PRO A 61 3.77 -3.91 -3.68
C PRO A 61 3.30 -2.64 -2.94
N LEU A 62 3.41 -1.47 -3.56
CA LEU A 62 2.91 -0.19 -3.03
C LEU A 62 1.47 0.13 -3.50
N LEU A 63 0.93 -0.64 -4.45
CA LEU A 63 -0.40 -0.44 -5.03
C LEU A 63 -1.36 -1.59 -4.74
N GLU A 64 -0.81 -2.80 -4.58
CA GLU A 64 -1.58 -4.03 -4.51
C GLU A 64 -0.99 -4.93 -3.42
N GLY A 65 -1.86 -5.50 -2.58
CA GLY A 65 -1.43 -6.38 -1.50
C GLY A 65 -0.62 -5.69 -0.41
N VAL A 66 -0.79 -4.36 -0.28
CA VAL A 66 -0.19 -3.54 0.79
C VAL A 66 -0.63 -4.13 2.12
N GLN A 67 0.34 -4.55 2.92
CA GLN A 67 0.07 -5.26 4.16
C GLN A 67 -0.59 -4.32 5.16
N CYS A 68 -1.62 -4.84 5.82
CA CYS A 68 -2.20 -4.16 6.94
C CYS A 68 -1.25 -4.22 8.13
N GLU A 69 -0.96 -3.08 8.74
CA GLU A 69 -0.19 -3.02 9.99
C GLU A 69 -1.10 -3.29 11.19
N GLY A 70 -2.30 -2.70 11.15
CA GLY A 70 -3.34 -2.85 12.16
C GLY A 70 -3.02 -2.16 13.50
N PRO A 71 -4.03 -1.83 14.33
CA PRO A 71 -3.77 -1.38 15.68
C PRO A 71 -3.18 -2.55 16.50
N ILE A 72 -2.25 -2.26 17.41
CA ILE A 72 -1.78 -3.22 18.42
C ILE A 72 -2.57 -2.96 19.71
N GLY A 73 -3.48 -3.86 20.08
CA GLY A 73 -4.36 -3.68 21.24
C GLY A 73 -5.18 -4.94 21.58
N MET A 74 -6.09 -4.80 22.54
CA MET A 74 -7.09 -5.82 22.90
C MET A 74 -8.49 -5.28 22.63
N ILE A 75 -9.41 -6.13 22.20
CA ILE A 75 -10.81 -5.79 21.89
C ILE A 75 -11.70 -6.71 22.72
N GLU A 76 -12.73 -6.16 23.34
CA GLU A 76 -13.74 -6.94 24.06
C GLU A 76 -14.81 -7.42 23.05
N ASP A 77 -15.04 -8.73 22.97
CA ASP A 77 -16.09 -9.31 22.13
C ASP A 77 -17.49 -9.15 22.77
N ASP A 78 -18.54 -9.51 22.02
CA ASP A 78 -19.93 -9.44 22.50
C ASP A 78 -20.22 -10.33 23.74
N GLU A 79 -19.30 -11.25 24.07
CA GLU A 79 -19.39 -12.14 25.23
C GLU A 79 -18.57 -11.62 26.44
N GLY A 80 -17.85 -10.51 26.28
CA GLY A 80 -17.01 -9.90 27.31
C GLY A 80 -15.59 -10.49 27.41
N ASN A 81 -15.15 -11.27 26.42
CA ASN A 81 -13.78 -11.78 26.35
C ASN A 81 -12.87 -10.78 25.65
N TRP A 82 -11.63 -10.68 26.10
CA TRP A 82 -10.60 -9.85 25.47
C TRP A 82 -9.80 -10.67 24.46
N ASP A 83 -9.81 -10.25 23.20
CA ASP A 83 -8.98 -10.82 22.13
C ASP A 83 -7.99 -9.79 21.57
N THR A 84 -6.92 -10.26 20.93
CA THR A 84 -5.97 -9.40 20.25
C THR A 84 -6.63 -8.71 19.07
N SER A 85 -6.35 -7.43 18.89
CA SER A 85 -6.78 -6.68 17.73
C SER A 85 -6.31 -7.30 16.42
N CYS A 86 -6.96 -6.93 15.32
CA CYS A 86 -6.47 -7.15 13.96
C CYS A 86 -5.00 -6.70 13.82
N VAL A 87 -4.05 -7.61 14.03
CA VAL A 87 -2.62 -7.41 13.79
C VAL A 87 -2.27 -8.21 12.54
N ASN A 88 -1.79 -7.55 11.49
CA ASN A 88 -1.60 -8.16 10.17
C ASN A 88 -2.87 -8.82 9.60
N GLY A 89 -4.06 -8.25 9.86
CA GLY A 89 -5.36 -8.85 9.52
C GLY A 89 -5.69 -8.99 8.03
N GLY A 90 -4.72 -8.76 7.15
CA GLY A 90 -4.86 -8.94 5.71
C GLY A 90 -4.17 -7.84 4.92
N ILE A 91 -4.88 -7.32 3.92
CA ILE A 91 -4.40 -6.30 2.99
C ILE A 91 -5.24 -5.03 3.14
N VAL A 92 -4.62 -3.87 2.98
CA VAL A 92 -5.34 -2.60 2.81
C VAL A 92 -6.07 -2.68 1.47
N ASP A 93 -7.37 -2.37 1.49
CA ASP A 93 -8.20 -2.40 0.28
C ASP A 93 -7.90 -1.19 -0.62
N ASP A 94 -8.18 -1.34 -1.93
CA ASP A 94 -7.84 -0.31 -2.94
C ASP A 94 -8.59 1.02 -2.69
N GLU A 95 -9.77 0.96 -2.07
CA GLU A 95 -10.61 2.14 -1.77
C GLU A 95 -10.02 2.97 -0.63
N SER A 96 -9.46 2.33 0.40
CA SER A 96 -8.84 3.00 1.55
C SER A 96 -7.33 3.25 1.40
N LEU A 97 -6.69 2.68 0.37
CA LEU A 97 -5.24 2.75 0.21
C LEU A 97 -4.72 4.19 0.07
N TYR A 98 -5.37 5.03 -0.73
CA TYR A 98 -4.93 6.42 -0.88
C TYR A 98 -5.00 7.20 0.44
N GLN A 99 -6.08 7.04 1.20
CA GLN A 99 -6.20 7.67 2.52
C GLN A 99 -5.16 7.11 3.50
N SER A 100 -4.87 5.81 3.45
CA SER A 100 -3.84 5.20 4.29
C SER A 100 -2.46 5.82 4.05
N TYR A 101 -2.13 6.17 2.80
CA TYR A 101 -0.91 6.91 2.47
C TYR A 101 -0.92 8.35 2.98
N LEU A 102 -2.06 9.06 2.91
CA LEU A 102 -2.19 10.43 3.39
C LEU A 102 -2.07 10.54 4.91
N GLU A 103 -2.61 9.55 5.62
CA GLU A 103 -2.68 9.53 7.09
C GLU A 103 -1.50 8.79 7.74
N GLU A 104 -0.66 8.11 6.93
CA GLU A 104 0.32 7.13 7.40
C GLU A 104 -0.29 6.06 8.31
N ASP A 105 -1.54 5.66 8.02
CA ASP A 105 -2.33 4.71 8.82
C ASP A 105 -2.81 3.52 7.95
N PHE A 106 -1.96 2.50 7.85
CA PHE A 106 -2.20 1.31 7.02
C PHE A 106 -3.05 0.25 7.72
N LYS A 107 -4.32 0.59 7.97
CA LYS A 107 -5.33 -0.33 8.51
C LYS A 107 -6.26 -0.86 7.42
N CYS A 108 -6.41 -2.19 7.35
CA CYS A 108 -7.46 -2.84 6.57
C CYS A 108 -8.84 -2.59 7.20
N GLN A 109 -9.90 -2.91 6.46
CA GLN A 109 -11.28 -2.69 6.91
C GLN A 109 -11.59 -3.29 8.28
N ILE A 110 -11.13 -4.53 8.54
CA ILE A 110 -11.33 -5.20 9.84
C ILE A 110 -10.63 -4.41 10.95
N CYS A 111 -9.38 -4.00 10.73
CA CYS A 111 -8.61 -3.20 11.67
C CYS A 111 -9.19 -1.81 11.94
N ARG A 112 -9.82 -1.20 10.93
CA ARG A 112 -10.51 0.10 11.10
C ARG A 112 -11.77 -0.08 11.95
N TYR A 113 -12.56 -1.12 11.67
CA TYR A 113 -13.72 -1.48 12.50
C TYR A 113 -13.30 -1.76 13.95
N ASP A 114 -12.28 -2.59 14.14
CA ASP A 114 -11.72 -2.91 15.45
C ASP A 114 -11.28 -1.64 16.21
N ALA A 115 -10.53 -0.75 15.56
CA ALA A 115 -10.07 0.50 16.18
C ALA A 115 -11.20 1.42 16.63
N GLU A 116 -12.32 1.46 15.89
CA GLU A 116 -13.50 2.25 16.25
C GLU A 116 -14.29 1.64 17.42
N ASN A 117 -14.12 0.34 17.67
CA ASN A 117 -14.82 -0.40 18.73
C ASN A 117 -13.92 -0.74 19.94
N MET A 118 -12.63 -0.40 19.89
CA MET A 118 -11.74 -0.45 21.05
C MET A 118 -12.22 0.53 22.13
N ARG A 119 -12.40 0.03 23.35
CA ARG A 119 -12.79 0.80 24.54
C ARG A 119 -11.61 1.05 25.46
#